data_AF-A0ABC8S4K5-F1
#
_entry.id   AF-A0ABC8S4K5-F1
#
_cell.length_a   1.000
_cell.length_b   1.000
_cell.length_c   1.000
_cell.angle_alpha   90.00
_cell.angle_beta   90.00
_cell.angle_gamma   90.00
#
_symmetry.space_group_name_H-M   'P 1'
#
loop_
_entity.id
_entity.type
_entity.pdbx_description
1 polymer ?
#
loop_
_entity_poly.entity_id
_entity_poly.type
_entity_poly.pdbx_seq_one_letter_code
_entity_poly.pdbx_strand_id
1 'polypeptide(L)'
;MVALSGRVQKVRDELEHLLDDDREMAEMYLTNKLASLESEGFFPGDEPQNDANAFELDDVSNEDISYKSRTAPVRSYWPNIEELESLLGAYFMQMEEILNKLFTMREYVHDTEDYINIILDDKQNQLLQMGVIVSSLVLIMNLGVVTDAVMNMNIHISLFDAGKYLQFYETAAGIVCGCSTIFFLAIMLGKKKGLFG
;
A
#
# COMPACT_ATOMS: atom_id res chain seq x y z
N MET A 1 -2.08 2.15 1.09
CA MET A 1 -2.85 1.14 1.86
C MET A 1 -2.28 0.85 3.25
N VAL A 2 -0.95 0.84 3.44
CA VAL A 2 -0.31 0.67 4.78
C VAL A 2 -0.80 1.70 5.80
N ALA A 3 -0.95 2.97 5.41
CA ALA A 3 -1.48 4.02 6.28
C ALA A 3 -2.95 3.78 6.70
N LEU A 4 -3.76 3.13 5.86
CA LEU A 4 -5.15 2.80 6.19
C LEU A 4 -5.21 1.58 7.11
N SER A 5 -4.43 0.54 6.82
CA SER A 5 -4.28 -0.64 7.68
C SER A 5 -3.78 -0.27 9.08
N GLY A 6 -2.79 0.63 9.18
CA GLY A 6 -2.27 1.10 10.46
C GLY A 6 -3.26 1.97 11.24
N ARG A 7 -4.09 2.78 10.56
CA ARG A 7 -5.16 3.55 11.22
C ARG A 7 -6.29 2.65 11.71
N VAL A 8 -6.68 1.65 10.93
CA VAL A 8 -7.71 0.67 11.31
C VAL A 8 -7.23 -0.19 12.48
N GLN A 9 -5.96 -0.61 12.50
CA GLN A 9 -5.35 -1.29 13.65
C GLN A 9 -5.34 -0.40 14.89
N LYS A 10 -4.94 0.85 14.78
CA LYS A 10 -4.95 1.78 15.92
C LYS A 10 -6.36 1.98 16.50
N VAL A 11 -7.37 2.14 15.64
CA VAL A 11 -8.77 2.26 16.11
C VAL A 11 -9.25 0.96 16.73
N ARG A 12 -8.87 -0.21 16.20
CA ARG A 12 -9.15 -1.51 16.84
C ARG A 12 -8.54 -1.57 18.24
N ASP A 13 -7.28 -1.21 18.39
CA ASP A 13 -6.58 -1.31 19.68
C ASP A 13 -7.13 -0.33 20.73
N GLU A 14 -7.52 0.88 20.30
CA GLU A 14 -8.21 1.85 21.18
C GLU A 14 -9.62 1.37 21.56
N LEU A 15 -10.35 0.70 20.65
CA LEU A 15 -11.69 0.16 20.92
C LEU A 15 -11.62 -1.09 21.83
N GLU A 16 -10.62 -1.94 21.66
CA GLU A 16 -10.32 -3.11 22.52
C GLU A 16 -10.02 -2.63 23.95
N HIS A 17 -9.21 -1.59 24.08
CA HIS A 17 -8.90 -1.01 25.38
C HIS A 17 -10.13 -0.44 26.10
N LEU A 18 -11.02 0.25 25.37
CA LEU A 18 -12.27 0.80 25.92
C LEU A 18 -13.32 -0.28 26.24
N LEU A 19 -13.27 -1.42 25.56
CA LEU A 19 -14.15 -2.57 25.83
C LEU A 19 -13.71 -3.35 27.08
N ASP A 20 -12.41 -3.37 27.39
CA ASP A 20 -11.85 -4.08 28.55
C ASP A 20 -12.02 -3.34 29.90
N ASP A 21 -12.25 -2.02 29.91
CA ASP A 21 -12.39 -1.21 31.14
C ASP A 21 -13.79 -0.61 31.33
N ASP A 22 -14.62 -1.30 32.14
CA ASP A 22 -15.96 -0.85 32.55
C ASP A 22 -15.96 0.54 33.21
N ARG A 23 -14.85 0.97 33.82
CA ARG A 23 -14.73 2.28 34.46
C ARG A 23 -14.63 3.39 33.42
N GLU A 24 -13.77 3.24 32.41
CA GLU A 24 -13.68 4.19 31.30
C GLU A 24 -14.99 4.21 30.49
N MET A 25 -15.64 3.05 30.36
CA MET A 25 -16.95 2.94 29.72
C MET A 25 -18.05 3.71 30.48
N ALA A 26 -18.06 3.62 31.82
CA ALA A 26 -19.01 4.33 32.68
C ALA A 26 -18.82 5.86 32.65
N GLU A 27 -17.61 6.34 32.43
CA GLU A 27 -17.29 7.77 32.36
C GLU A 27 -17.90 8.47 31.13
N MET A 28 -18.29 7.70 30.10
CA MET A 28 -18.97 8.19 28.90
C MET A 28 -20.42 8.63 29.16
N TYR A 29 -21.04 8.25 30.28
CA TYR A 29 -22.38 8.66 30.69
C TYR A 29 -22.44 10.10 31.24
N LEU A 30 -22.06 11.06 30.39
CA LEU A 30 -21.99 12.49 30.71
C LEU A 30 -23.36 13.10 31.06
N THR A 31 -24.45 12.59 30.48
CA THR A 31 -25.81 13.08 30.74
C THR A 31 -26.22 12.88 32.20
N ASN A 32 -25.89 11.73 32.78
CA ASN A 32 -26.19 11.45 34.19
C ASN A 32 -25.30 12.26 35.12
N LYS A 33 -24.04 12.51 34.72
CA LYS A 33 -23.11 13.36 35.46
C LYS A 33 -23.53 14.83 35.45
N LEU A 34 -24.09 15.31 34.34
CA LEU A 34 -24.64 16.67 34.23
C LEU A 34 -25.94 16.80 35.04
N ALA A 35 -26.84 15.82 34.94
CA ALA A 35 -28.08 15.80 35.70
C ALA A 35 -27.85 15.69 37.23
N SER A 36 -26.81 14.97 37.66
CA SER A 36 -26.43 14.94 39.08
C SER A 36 -25.88 16.29 39.57
N LEU A 37 -25.15 17.01 38.72
CA LEU A 37 -24.63 18.35 39.03
C LEU A 37 -25.75 19.42 39.07
N GLU A 38 -26.79 19.28 38.25
CA GLU A 38 -27.98 20.16 38.29
C GLU A 38 -28.82 19.95 39.55
N SER A 39 -28.89 18.71 40.06
CA SER A 39 -29.67 18.36 41.26
C SER A 39 -29.04 18.85 42.56
N GLU A 40 -27.70 18.99 42.63
CA GLU A 40 -26.99 19.54 43.80
C GLU A 40 -27.01 21.08 43.87
N GLY A 41 -27.62 21.77 42.90
CA GLY A 41 -27.64 23.23 42.79
C GLY A 41 -28.76 23.99 43.53
N PHE A 42 -29.63 23.32 44.31
CA PHE A 42 -30.76 23.99 44.96
C PHE A 42 -30.95 23.57 46.43
N PHE A 43 -30.24 24.25 47.34
CA PHE A 43 -30.59 24.32 48.75
C PHE A 43 -31.05 25.76 49.07
N PRO A 44 -32.35 26.07 49.23
CA PRO A 44 -32.75 27.26 49.94
C PRO A 44 -32.66 26.95 51.44
N GLY A 45 -31.73 27.61 52.12
CA GLY A 45 -31.71 27.68 53.57
C GLY A 45 -32.85 28.54 54.07
N ASP A 46 -33.61 28.02 55.03
CA ASP A 46 -34.55 28.79 55.84
C ASP A 46 -34.19 28.60 57.33
N GLU A 47 -33.77 29.70 57.95
CA GLU A 47 -33.79 29.99 59.39
C GLU A 47 -34.57 31.31 59.57
N PRO A 48 -35.05 31.72 60.77
CA PRO A 48 -35.22 31.00 62.03
C PRO A 48 -36.63 31.22 62.66
N GLN A 49 -37.03 30.43 63.66
CA GLN A 49 -38.10 30.84 64.60
C GLN A 49 -37.81 30.38 66.03
N ASN A 50 -37.70 31.37 66.92
CA ASN A 50 -37.56 31.28 68.37
C ASN A 50 -38.73 30.53 69.03
N ASP A 51 -38.45 29.71 70.05
CA ASP A 51 -38.99 29.99 71.39
C ASP A 51 -38.22 29.24 72.49
N ALA A 52 -38.03 29.94 73.60
CA ALA A 52 -37.20 29.56 74.73
C ALA A 52 -37.83 28.48 75.61
N ASN A 53 -37.01 27.57 76.16
CA ASN A 53 -37.13 27.12 77.54
C ASN A 53 -35.80 26.53 78.02
N ALA A 54 -35.39 27.00 79.20
CA ALA A 54 -34.12 26.77 79.86
C ALA A 54 -34.02 25.38 80.50
N PHE A 55 -32.85 24.74 80.37
CA PHE A 55 -32.23 23.98 81.45
C PHE A 55 -30.72 23.83 81.19
N GLU A 56 -29.91 24.55 81.96
CA GLU A 56 -28.48 24.28 82.12
C GLU A 56 -28.30 23.07 83.05
N LEU A 57 -27.38 22.15 82.72
CA LEU A 57 -26.20 21.84 83.55
C LEU A 57 -25.33 20.77 82.87
N ASP A 58 -24.08 21.18 82.64
CA ASP A 58 -22.81 20.46 82.53
C ASP A 58 -22.81 18.91 82.55
N ASP A 59 -22.20 18.31 81.52
CA ASP A 59 -21.12 17.34 81.75
C ASP A 59 -20.11 17.33 80.59
N VAL A 60 -18.84 17.30 80.97
CA VAL A 60 -17.66 17.44 80.12
C VAL A 60 -17.20 16.06 79.70
N SER A 61 -17.18 15.76 78.40
CA SER A 61 -16.19 14.79 77.90
C SER A 61 -15.89 15.02 76.42
N ASN A 62 -14.60 15.27 76.17
CA ASN A 62 -13.97 15.30 74.86
C ASN A 62 -14.18 13.98 74.14
N GLU A 63 -14.72 14.00 72.92
CA GLU A 63 -14.52 12.92 71.95
C GLU A 63 -14.62 13.49 70.52
N ASP A 64 -13.47 13.47 69.86
CA ASP A 64 -13.15 13.66 68.44
C ASP A 64 -14.23 14.22 67.51
N ILE A 65 -13.94 15.43 67.01
CA ILE A 65 -14.55 16.03 65.83
C ILE A 65 -14.15 15.18 64.61
N SER A 66 -14.86 14.07 64.42
CA SER A 66 -14.96 13.38 63.14
C SER A 66 -15.88 14.24 62.28
N TYR A 67 -15.28 15.03 61.40
CA TYR A 67 -15.95 15.57 60.23
C TYR A 67 -16.46 14.37 59.42
N LYS A 68 -17.66 13.90 59.79
CA LYS A 68 -18.44 12.97 59.00
C LYS A 68 -18.92 13.76 57.79
N SER A 69 -17.98 13.94 56.86
CA SER A 69 -18.24 14.21 55.47
C SER A 69 -19.21 13.11 55.05
N ARG A 70 -20.50 13.43 55.01
CA ARG A 70 -21.46 12.65 54.25
C ARG A 70 -21.19 12.93 52.78
N THR A 71 -20.00 12.59 52.31
CA THR A 71 -19.93 11.94 51.01
C THR A 71 -20.58 10.59 51.24
N ALA A 72 -21.91 10.56 51.07
CA ALA A 72 -22.58 9.33 50.74
C ALA A 72 -21.69 8.65 49.68
N PRO A 73 -21.47 7.33 49.71
CA PRO A 73 -21.02 6.68 48.51
C PRO A 73 -22.11 7.04 47.51
N VAL A 74 -21.79 7.93 46.56
CA VAL A 74 -22.54 8.05 45.32
C VAL A 74 -22.42 6.64 44.78
N ARG A 75 -23.43 5.84 45.13
CA ARG A 75 -23.62 4.50 44.64
C ARG A 75 -23.69 4.75 43.16
N SER A 76 -22.56 4.51 42.51
CA SER A 76 -22.40 4.53 41.07
C SER A 76 -23.59 3.74 40.57
N TYR A 77 -24.62 4.47 40.14
CA TYR A 77 -25.64 3.94 39.27
C TYR A 77 -24.83 3.72 38.01
N TRP A 78 -24.18 2.55 37.91
CA TRP A 78 -23.51 2.10 36.71
C TRP A 78 -24.60 2.11 35.64
N PRO A 79 -24.67 3.14 34.79
CA PRO A 79 -25.80 3.31 33.91
C PRO A 79 -25.62 2.29 32.79
N ASN A 80 -26.59 1.38 32.60
CA ASN A 80 -26.72 0.46 31.45
C ASN A 80 -25.42 0.17 30.67
N ILE A 81 -24.37 -0.27 31.35
CA ILE A 81 -23.05 -0.52 30.74
C ILE A 81 -23.17 -1.67 29.74
N GLU A 82 -24.04 -2.63 30.05
CA GLU A 82 -24.40 -3.76 29.20
C GLU A 82 -24.90 -3.35 27.79
N GLU A 83 -25.66 -2.25 27.67
CA GLU A 83 -26.10 -1.77 26.35
C GLU A 83 -24.94 -1.15 25.55
N LEU A 84 -24.03 -0.44 26.23
CA LEU A 84 -22.84 0.16 25.63
C LEU A 84 -21.80 -0.90 25.25
N GLU A 85 -21.60 -1.91 26.10
CA GLU A 85 -20.77 -3.09 25.83
C GLU A 85 -21.28 -3.87 24.62
N SER A 86 -22.59 -4.09 24.53
CA SER A 86 -23.19 -4.77 23.37
C SER A 86 -23.01 -3.98 22.06
N LEU A 87 -23.19 -2.65 22.11
CA LEU A 87 -22.97 -1.78 20.96
C LEU A 87 -21.50 -1.74 20.55
N LEU A 88 -20.60 -1.53 21.51
CA LEU A 88 -19.15 -1.48 21.31
C LEU A 88 -18.64 -2.82 20.79
N GLY A 89 -19.16 -3.93 21.31
CA GLY A 89 -18.88 -5.29 20.84
C GLY A 89 -19.32 -5.51 19.39
N ALA A 90 -20.49 -5.00 18.98
CA ALA A 90 -20.92 -5.05 17.58
C ALA A 90 -19.99 -4.25 16.65
N TYR A 91 -19.53 -3.07 17.09
CA TYR A 91 -18.55 -2.27 16.34
C TYR A 91 -17.17 -2.92 16.30
N PHE A 92 -16.72 -3.54 17.39
CA PHE A 92 -15.46 -4.29 17.43
C PHE A 92 -15.49 -5.44 16.43
N MET A 93 -16.56 -6.24 16.44
CA MET A 93 -16.77 -7.32 15.47
C MET A 93 -16.75 -6.81 14.03
N GLN A 94 -17.38 -5.66 13.77
CA GLN A 94 -17.37 -5.01 12.45
C GLN A 94 -15.96 -4.55 12.04
N MET A 95 -15.17 -4.02 12.98
CA MET A 95 -13.79 -3.61 12.74
C MET A 95 -12.89 -4.80 12.41
N GLU A 96 -13.07 -5.94 13.07
CA GLU A 96 -12.34 -7.18 12.75
C GLU A 96 -12.70 -7.71 11.37
N GLU A 97 -13.98 -7.67 10.98
CA GLU A 97 -14.42 -8.04 9.64
C GLU A 97 -13.78 -7.15 8.56
N ILE A 98 -13.76 -5.83 8.79
CA ILE A 98 -13.14 -4.85 7.89
C ILE A 98 -11.63 -5.09 7.80
N LEU A 99 -10.97 -5.38 8.92
CA LEU A 99 -9.53 -5.64 8.95
C LEU A 99 -9.17 -6.89 8.15
N ASN A 100 -9.93 -7.98 8.31
CA ASN A 100 -9.74 -9.20 7.54
C ASN A 100 -9.92 -8.95 6.03
N LYS A 101 -10.98 -8.23 5.63
CA LYS A 101 -11.19 -7.86 4.21
C LYS A 101 -10.08 -6.98 3.66
N LEU A 102 -9.56 -6.03 4.47
CA LEU A 102 -8.43 -5.19 4.09
C LEU A 102 -7.18 -6.05 3.87
N PHE A 103 -6.92 -7.00 4.76
CA PHE A 103 -5.77 -7.90 4.63
C PHE A 103 -5.85 -8.72 3.33
N THR A 104 -7.01 -9.32 3.03
CA THR A 104 -7.21 -10.04 1.77
C THR A 104 -7.08 -9.12 0.55
N MET A 105 -7.65 -7.90 0.60
CA MET A 105 -7.52 -6.93 -0.50
C MET A 105 -6.06 -6.50 -0.72
N ARG A 106 -5.30 -6.33 0.36
CA ARG A 106 -3.87 -6.04 0.29
C ARG A 106 -3.14 -7.18 -0.41
N GLU A 107 -3.44 -8.43 -0.05
CA GLU A 107 -2.85 -9.60 -0.69
C GLU A 107 -3.16 -9.62 -2.19
N TYR A 108 -4.41 -9.40 -2.59
CA TYR A 108 -4.78 -9.30 -4.01
C TYR A 108 -4.02 -8.19 -4.77
N VAL A 109 -3.79 -7.05 -4.12
CA VAL A 109 -2.99 -5.96 -4.73
C VAL A 109 -1.53 -6.38 -4.87
N HIS A 110 -0.98 -7.07 -3.87
CA HIS A 110 0.39 -7.56 -3.90
C HIS A 110 0.58 -8.66 -4.96
N ASP A 111 -0.35 -9.62 -5.04
CA ASP A 111 -0.39 -10.64 -6.10
C ASP A 111 -0.43 -10.00 -7.50
N THR A 112 -1.17 -8.89 -7.64
CA THR A 112 -1.25 -8.13 -8.90
C THR A 112 0.05 -7.38 -9.20
N GLU A 113 0.71 -6.83 -8.19
CA GLU A 113 2.02 -6.18 -8.31
C GLU A 113 3.07 -7.16 -8.81
N ASP A 114 3.14 -8.35 -8.21
CA ASP A 114 4.06 -9.41 -8.61
C ASP A 114 3.75 -9.93 -10.02
N TYR A 115 2.46 -10.10 -10.36
CA TYR A 115 2.05 -10.48 -11.72
C TYR A 115 2.48 -9.46 -12.78
N ILE A 116 2.28 -8.16 -12.50
CA ILE A 116 2.71 -7.08 -13.40
C ILE A 116 4.23 -7.08 -13.50
N ASN A 117 4.95 -7.26 -12.40
CA ASN A 117 6.41 -7.26 -12.39
C ASN A 117 6.98 -8.39 -13.25
N ILE A 118 6.46 -9.61 -13.10
CA ILE A 118 6.87 -10.77 -13.93
C ILE A 118 6.61 -10.51 -15.42
N ILE A 119 5.45 -9.93 -15.76
CA ILE A 119 5.13 -9.63 -17.17
C ILE A 119 6.01 -8.52 -17.70
N LEU A 120 6.26 -7.47 -16.91
CA LEU A 120 7.10 -6.37 -17.33
C LEU A 120 8.53 -6.84 -17.60
N ASP A 121 9.07 -7.69 -16.73
CA ASP A 121 10.39 -8.31 -16.91
C ASP A 121 10.45 -9.16 -18.18
N ASP A 122 9.44 -10.00 -18.45
CA ASP A 122 9.35 -10.76 -19.71
C ASP A 122 9.34 -9.83 -20.95
N LYS A 123 8.55 -8.76 -20.91
CA LYS A 123 8.48 -7.78 -22.00
C LYS A 123 9.78 -7.02 -22.19
N GLN A 124 10.43 -6.58 -21.12
CA GLN A 124 11.74 -5.93 -21.21
C GLN A 124 12.79 -6.88 -21.77
N ASN A 125 12.82 -8.12 -21.31
CA ASN A 125 13.72 -9.14 -21.83
C ASN A 125 13.48 -9.42 -23.32
N GLN A 126 12.22 -9.50 -23.76
CA GLN A 126 11.86 -9.62 -25.18
C GLN A 126 12.33 -8.41 -26.00
N LEU A 127 12.12 -7.20 -25.50
CA LEU A 127 12.55 -5.97 -26.19
C LEU A 127 14.08 -5.90 -26.33
N LEU A 128 14.82 -6.25 -25.27
CA LEU A 128 16.28 -6.30 -25.30
C LEU A 128 16.76 -7.36 -26.31
N GLN A 129 16.17 -8.56 -26.27
CA GLN A 129 16.51 -9.64 -27.19
C GLN A 129 16.25 -9.26 -28.66
N MET A 130 15.09 -8.68 -28.96
CA MET A 130 14.77 -8.19 -30.30
C MET A 130 15.74 -7.09 -30.74
N GLY A 131 16.10 -6.17 -29.85
CA GLY A 131 17.07 -5.11 -30.11
C GLY A 131 18.45 -5.64 -30.50
N VAL A 132 18.96 -6.62 -29.74
CA VAL A 132 20.27 -7.25 -30.02
C VAL A 132 20.26 -7.99 -31.36
N ILE A 133 19.18 -8.73 -31.65
CA ILE A 133 19.03 -9.44 -32.93
C ILE A 133 19.03 -8.47 -34.10
N VAL A 134 18.19 -7.43 -34.06
CA VAL A 134 18.11 -6.41 -35.13
C VAL A 134 19.43 -5.67 -35.30
N SER A 135 20.07 -5.26 -34.21
CA SER A 135 21.37 -4.58 -34.27
C SER A 135 22.45 -5.46 -34.90
N SER A 136 22.47 -6.76 -34.61
CA SER A 136 23.44 -7.70 -35.21
C SER A 136 23.20 -7.88 -36.72
N LEU A 137 21.94 -7.91 -37.16
CA LEU A 137 21.59 -7.99 -38.58
C LEU A 137 22.03 -6.74 -39.34
N VAL A 138 21.77 -5.56 -38.76
CA VAL A 138 22.18 -4.27 -39.34
C VAL A 138 23.70 -4.18 -39.45
N LEU A 139 24.46 -4.68 -38.46
CA LEU A 139 25.92 -4.73 -38.51
C LEU A 139 26.41 -5.55 -39.72
N ILE A 140 25.86 -6.76 -39.92
CA ILE A 140 26.23 -7.62 -41.05
C ILE A 140 25.87 -6.96 -42.39
N MET A 141 24.69 -6.35 -42.50
CA MET A 141 24.30 -5.59 -43.70
C MET A 141 25.27 -4.45 -43.98
N ASN A 142 25.69 -3.69 -42.96
CA ASN A 142 26.63 -2.58 -43.14
C ASN A 142 27.99 -3.05 -43.66
N LEU A 143 28.49 -4.22 -43.23
CA LEU A 143 29.72 -4.80 -43.79
C LEU A 143 29.56 -5.14 -45.29
N GLY A 144 28.38 -5.64 -45.69
CA GLY A 144 28.04 -5.85 -47.10
C GLY A 144 28.02 -4.54 -47.88
N VAL A 145 27.31 -3.53 -47.38
CA VAL A 145 27.22 -2.20 -48.01
C VAL A 145 28.59 -1.53 -48.15
N VAL A 146 29.48 -1.65 -47.16
CA VAL A 146 30.85 -1.13 -47.26
C VAL A 146 31.64 -1.84 -48.36
N THR A 147 31.48 -3.16 -48.50
CA THR A 147 32.13 -3.94 -49.55
C THR A 147 31.62 -3.54 -50.94
N ASP A 148 30.30 -3.40 -51.09
CA ASP A 148 29.66 -2.90 -52.31
C ASP A 148 30.09 -1.47 -52.64
N ALA A 149 30.23 -0.60 -51.64
CA ALA A 149 30.68 0.78 -51.81
C ALA A 149 32.13 0.87 -52.32
N VAL A 150 33.03 0.03 -51.80
CA VAL A 150 34.44 -0.02 -52.26
C VAL A 150 34.52 -0.48 -53.72
N MET A 151 33.71 -1.46 -54.11
CA MET A 151 33.65 -1.90 -55.51
C MET A 151 32.91 -0.94 -56.44
N ASN A 152 31.98 -0.14 -55.92
CA ASN A 152 31.27 0.90 -56.65
C ASN A 152 32.08 2.20 -56.80
N MET A 153 33.22 2.33 -56.13
CA MET A 153 34.15 3.42 -56.38
C MET A 153 34.82 3.21 -57.74
N ASN A 154 34.80 4.27 -58.55
CA ASN A 154 35.20 4.36 -59.96
C ASN A 154 36.67 3.94 -60.24
N ILE A 155 36.98 2.65 -60.15
CA ILE A 155 38.29 2.08 -60.50
C ILE A 155 38.17 1.49 -61.91
N HIS A 156 38.83 2.14 -62.87
CA HIS A 156 38.87 1.74 -64.28
C HIS A 156 39.70 0.47 -64.45
N ILE A 157 39.11 -0.68 -64.15
CA ILE A 157 39.71 -2.00 -64.37
C ILE A 157 39.74 -2.27 -65.88
N SER A 158 40.90 -2.65 -66.41
CA SER A 158 41.15 -2.97 -67.84
C SER A 158 40.32 -4.15 -68.39
N LEU A 159 39.45 -4.75 -67.57
CA LEU A 159 38.45 -5.75 -67.95
C LEU A 159 37.18 -5.14 -68.60
N PHE A 160 36.99 -3.82 -68.51
CA PHE A 160 35.89 -3.06 -69.14
C PHE A 160 36.17 -2.65 -70.59
N ASP A 161 37.38 -2.90 -71.10
CA ASP A 161 37.75 -2.49 -72.46
C ASP A 161 36.99 -3.29 -73.53
N ALA A 162 36.65 -2.61 -74.62
CA ALA A 162 35.64 -3.01 -75.59
C ALA A 162 36.07 -4.28 -76.37
N GLY A 163 35.59 -5.44 -75.91
CA GLY A 163 35.77 -6.72 -76.61
C GLY A 163 35.31 -7.98 -75.87
N LYS A 164 35.06 -7.90 -74.55
CA LYS A 164 34.65 -9.06 -73.73
C LYS A 164 33.45 -8.77 -72.82
N TYR A 165 32.34 -8.36 -73.43
CA TYR A 165 31.04 -8.13 -72.78
C TYR A 165 30.55 -9.33 -71.93
N LEU A 166 30.91 -10.55 -72.32
CA LEU A 166 30.54 -11.78 -71.61
C LEU A 166 31.29 -11.93 -70.26
N GLN A 167 32.60 -11.64 -70.24
CA GLN A 167 33.41 -11.67 -69.01
C GLN A 167 33.05 -10.54 -68.06
N PHE A 168 32.61 -9.41 -68.63
CA PHE A 168 32.13 -8.28 -67.86
C PHE A 168 30.83 -8.62 -67.10
N TYR A 169 29.83 -9.18 -67.81
CA TYR A 169 28.58 -9.61 -67.18
C TYR A 169 28.79 -10.75 -66.18
N GLU A 170 29.70 -11.68 -66.46
CA GLU A 170 30.05 -12.78 -65.57
C GLU A 170 30.71 -12.29 -64.27
N THR A 171 31.61 -11.30 -64.35
CA THR A 171 32.25 -10.72 -63.17
C THR A 171 31.28 -9.88 -62.36
N ALA A 172 30.43 -9.08 -63.03
CA ALA A 172 29.39 -8.28 -62.37
C ALA A 172 28.33 -9.16 -61.68
N ALA A 173 27.85 -10.20 -62.38
CA ALA A 173 26.92 -11.17 -61.81
C ALA A 173 27.58 -11.99 -60.68
N GLY A 174 28.87 -12.30 -60.79
CA GLY A 174 29.64 -12.98 -59.76
C GLY A 174 29.76 -12.18 -58.47
N ILE A 175 29.92 -10.86 -58.56
CA ILE A 175 29.94 -9.97 -57.38
C ILE A 175 28.55 -9.90 -56.73
N VAL A 176 27.50 -9.70 -57.51
CA VAL A 176 26.11 -9.64 -57.00
C VAL A 176 25.70 -10.97 -56.37
N CYS A 177 26.01 -12.09 -57.02
CA CYS A 177 25.80 -13.42 -56.47
C CYS A 177 26.69 -13.70 -55.26
N GLY A 178 27.93 -13.21 -55.24
CA GLY A 178 28.86 -13.34 -54.11
C GLY A 178 28.35 -12.62 -52.86
N CYS A 179 27.93 -11.36 -53.01
CA CYS A 179 27.33 -10.60 -51.91
C CYS A 179 26.02 -11.25 -51.42
N SER A 180 25.16 -11.68 -52.34
CA SER A 180 23.91 -12.35 -51.99
C SER A 180 24.15 -13.70 -51.28
N THR A 181 25.13 -14.49 -51.74
CA THR A 181 25.47 -15.78 -51.12
C THR A 181 26.09 -15.62 -49.73
N ILE A 182 26.97 -14.65 -49.51
CA ILE A 182 27.51 -14.34 -48.17
C ILE A 182 26.39 -13.91 -47.22
N PHE A 183 25.43 -13.11 -47.71
CA PHE A 183 24.25 -12.69 -46.95
C PHE A 183 23.35 -13.87 -46.57
N PHE A 184 23.05 -14.76 -47.51
CA PHE A 184 22.28 -15.98 -47.25
C PHE A 184 23.02 -16.95 -46.31
N LEU A 185 24.35 -17.04 -46.40
CA LEU A 185 25.16 -17.90 -45.53
C LEU A 185 25.22 -17.35 -44.10
N ALA A 186 25.28 -16.02 -43.93
CA ALA A 186 25.18 -15.36 -42.63
C ALA A 186 23.80 -15.60 -41.98
N ILE A 187 22.71 -15.47 -42.74
CA ILE A 187 21.36 -15.80 -42.28
C ILE A 187 21.25 -17.29 -41.94
N MET A 188 21.78 -18.18 -42.78
CA MET A 188 21.68 -19.63 -42.55
C MET A 188 22.51 -20.09 -41.34
N LEU A 189 23.69 -19.52 -41.10
CA LEU A 189 24.50 -19.78 -39.90
C LEU A 189 23.85 -19.20 -38.63
N GLY A 190 23.20 -18.03 -38.74
CA GLY A 190 22.39 -17.47 -37.66
C GLY A 190 21.23 -18.38 -37.26
N LYS A 191 20.55 -18.98 -38.25
CA LYS A 191 19.51 -20.01 -37.99
C LYS A 191 20.08 -21.30 -37.42
N LYS A 192 21.24 -21.76 -37.89
CA LYS A 192 21.82 -23.06 -37.49
C LYS A 192 22.46 -23.03 -36.09
N LYS A 193 22.86 -21.85 -35.60
CA LYS A 193 23.37 -21.66 -34.23
C LYS A 193 22.28 -21.47 -33.17
N GLY A 194 20.99 -21.57 -33.53
CA GLY A 194 19.90 -21.58 -32.56
C GLY A 194 19.63 -20.23 -31.90
N LEU A 195 19.89 -19.12 -32.59
CA LEU A 195 19.51 -17.78 -32.08
C LEU A 195 18.06 -17.40 -32.42
N PHE A 196 17.35 -18.27 -33.14
CA PHE A 196 15.92 -18.19 -33.44
C PHE A 196 15.29 -19.56 -33.08
N GLY A 197 15.03 -19.76 -31.78
CA GLY A 197 14.36 -20.94 -31.23
C GLY A 197 15.30 -22.06 -30.82
#